data_AF-A7RYI4-F1
#
_entry.id   AF-A7RYI4-F1
#
_cell.length_a   1.000
_cell.length_b   1.000
_cell.length_c   1.000
_cell.angle_alpha   90.00
_cell.angle_beta   90.00
_cell.angle_gamma   90.00
#
_symmetry.space_group_name_H-M   'P 1'
#
loop_
_entity.id
_entity.type
_entity.pdbx_description
1 polymer ?
#
loop_
_entity_poly.entity_id
_entity_poly.type
_entity_poly.pdbx_seq_one_letter_code
_entity_poly.pdbx_strand_id
1 'polypeptide(L)'
;MADNVKANVAKSCGIIIIGDEILKGHTQDSNSSFLAKKLWCLGIKVPKISVISDHEFEIIKEIEEFSKKYDFVITTGGIGPTHDDVTISSIAKAFGESLVPNEELAEVIAKIYRVERSSLNSAHLKMCHLPPSAKLHYDKDRLKHPFPILSIKNVFVLPGIPEFIQKDFPIIENLLLHPDSSKFYLCTIFLSSDEAEVAHILDNVVQRFKESVSIGSYPECTNAGWHVKLNVESESQAKLHDACQYLLTQMPPTCVQKVEGLNNHEGILGACLKGAWAVIQESLKLFRLDELCISFNGGKDCTVLLYIMYAAVAQSMAEVPKINALYVRHDSPFKEAENFVEETTRLYNLNLICMSGKIKPALEELKKSHPNIKAILMGTRRHDPFTEKLHTFSWTDQGWPEYLRINPILDWNHQDVWSILLHCKVPYCTLYDNGYTSLGSSHNTRPNPVLRVNSNEYKPAYLLEDDQLERAGRT
;
A
#
# COMPACT_ATOMS: atom_id res chain seq x y z
N MET A 1 -5.03 -40.55 -10.31
CA MET A 1 -5.95 -40.19 -9.21
C MET A 1 -5.93 -38.67 -9.15
N ALA A 2 -7.08 -38.04 -9.30
CA ALA A 2 -7.18 -36.59 -9.37
C ALA A 2 -6.79 -36.00 -8.00
N ASP A 3 -5.74 -35.19 -7.98
CA ASP A 3 -5.44 -34.32 -6.86
C ASP A 3 -6.54 -33.26 -6.79
N ASN A 4 -7.50 -33.49 -5.88
CA ASN A 4 -8.47 -32.50 -5.46
C ASN A 4 -7.71 -31.34 -4.80
N VAL A 5 -7.35 -30.33 -5.59
CA VAL A 5 -7.01 -29.00 -5.09
C VAL A 5 -8.26 -28.50 -4.37
N LYS A 6 -8.30 -28.63 -3.04
CA LYS A 6 -9.34 -28.01 -2.22
C LYS A 6 -9.31 -26.51 -2.52
N ALA A 7 -10.41 -25.97 -3.02
CA ALA A 7 -10.56 -24.53 -3.16
C ALA A 7 -10.29 -23.87 -1.80
N ASN A 8 -9.39 -22.89 -1.75
CA ASN A 8 -9.18 -22.07 -0.56
C ASN A 8 -10.47 -21.28 -0.31
N VAL A 9 -11.25 -21.70 0.67
CA VAL A 9 -12.46 -20.98 1.07
C VAL A 9 -12.05 -19.89 2.05
N ALA A 10 -12.35 -18.64 1.70
CA ALA A 10 -12.08 -17.51 2.59
C ALA A 10 -12.74 -17.73 3.96
N LYS A 11 -11.96 -17.54 5.03
CA LYS A 11 -12.48 -17.57 6.40
C LYS A 11 -13.48 -16.44 6.64
N SER A 12 -14.33 -16.64 7.63
CA SER A 12 -15.38 -15.72 8.02
C SER A 12 -15.17 -15.16 9.43
N CYS A 13 -15.47 -13.90 9.62
CA CYS A 13 -15.46 -13.24 10.92
C CYS A 13 -16.77 -12.47 11.15
N GLY A 14 -17.47 -12.77 12.24
CA GLY A 14 -18.59 -11.97 12.69
C GLY A 14 -18.12 -10.85 13.62
N ILE A 15 -18.66 -9.64 13.45
CA ILE A 15 -18.33 -8.49 14.32
C ILE A 15 -19.54 -8.17 15.20
N ILE A 16 -19.33 -8.02 16.50
CA ILE A 16 -20.35 -7.62 17.47
C ILE A 16 -19.88 -6.34 18.16
N ILE A 17 -20.60 -5.25 17.95
CA ILE A 17 -20.40 -3.98 18.62
C ILE A 17 -21.36 -3.93 19.82
N ILE A 18 -20.81 -3.81 21.02
CA ILE A 18 -21.56 -3.81 22.28
C ILE A 18 -21.48 -2.40 22.84
N GLY A 19 -22.62 -1.71 22.91
CA GLY A 19 -22.69 -0.34 23.39
C GLY A 19 -24.06 0.30 23.16
N ASP A 20 -24.73 0.58 24.26
CA ASP A 20 -26.02 1.28 24.31
C ASP A 20 -25.97 2.67 23.65
N GLU A 21 -24.84 3.38 23.75
CA GLU A 21 -24.61 4.68 23.14
C GLU A 21 -24.56 4.62 21.61
N ILE A 22 -24.14 3.48 21.05
CA ILE A 22 -24.15 3.23 19.61
C ILE A 22 -25.59 3.03 19.14
N LEU A 23 -26.37 2.21 19.85
CA LEU A 23 -27.79 1.99 19.56
C LEU A 23 -28.62 3.27 19.68
N LYS A 24 -28.29 4.15 20.63
CA LYS A 24 -28.93 5.45 20.82
C LYS A 24 -28.45 6.51 19.79
N GLY A 25 -27.43 6.21 19.00
CA GLY A 25 -26.84 7.14 18.02
C GLY A 25 -26.09 8.31 18.65
N HIS A 26 -25.76 8.25 19.94
CA HIS A 26 -24.96 9.28 20.62
C HIS A 26 -23.50 9.24 20.16
N THR A 27 -23.02 8.04 19.85
CA THR A 27 -21.68 7.79 19.33
C THR A 27 -21.80 7.14 17.97
N GLN A 28 -21.11 7.68 16.96
CA GLN A 28 -21.04 7.04 15.65
C GLN A 28 -20.08 5.85 15.73
N ASP A 29 -20.56 4.67 15.32
CA ASP A 29 -19.70 3.49 15.22
C ASP A 29 -18.66 3.65 14.10
N SER A 30 -17.40 3.78 14.51
CA SER A 30 -16.23 3.78 13.62
C SER A 30 -15.44 2.47 13.69
N ASN A 31 -15.72 1.62 14.68
CA ASN A 31 -15.01 0.37 14.93
C ASN A 31 -15.36 -0.67 13.89
N SER A 32 -16.64 -0.83 13.55
CA SER A 32 -17.08 -1.78 12.52
C SER A 32 -16.42 -1.50 11.16
N SER A 33 -16.38 -0.24 10.74
CA SER A 33 -15.74 0.20 9.50
C SER A 33 -14.24 -0.08 9.50
N PHE A 34 -13.54 0.21 10.60
CA PHE A 34 -12.11 -0.09 10.73
C PHE A 34 -11.85 -1.60 10.64
N LEU A 35 -12.57 -2.39 11.43
CA LEU A 35 -12.40 -3.84 11.50
C LEU A 35 -12.74 -4.52 10.17
N ALA A 36 -13.84 -4.13 9.51
CA ALA A 36 -14.22 -4.69 8.21
C ALA A 36 -13.14 -4.45 7.16
N LYS A 37 -12.57 -3.23 7.09
CA LYS A 37 -11.46 -2.92 6.17
C LYS A 37 -10.22 -3.76 6.47
N LYS A 38 -9.87 -3.89 7.75
CA LYS A 38 -8.71 -4.68 8.17
C LYS A 38 -8.88 -6.16 7.85
N LEU A 39 -10.01 -6.75 8.18
CA LEU A 39 -10.31 -8.15 7.89
C LEU A 39 -10.35 -8.42 6.38
N TRP A 40 -10.89 -7.48 5.58
CA TRP A 40 -10.84 -7.57 4.12
C TRP A 40 -9.39 -7.64 3.60
N CYS A 41 -8.49 -6.80 4.12
CA CYS A 41 -7.06 -6.85 3.78
C CYS A 41 -6.39 -8.18 4.18
N LEU A 42 -6.89 -8.84 5.22
CA LEU A 42 -6.43 -10.16 5.66
C LEU A 42 -7.10 -11.31 4.89
N GLY A 43 -8.00 -11.02 3.94
CA GLY A 43 -8.71 -12.05 3.19
C GLY A 43 -9.83 -12.74 3.96
N ILE A 44 -10.35 -12.09 5.00
CA ILE A 44 -11.40 -12.62 5.87
C ILE A 44 -12.71 -11.94 5.53
N LYS A 45 -13.73 -12.73 5.18
CA LYS A 45 -15.08 -12.23 4.90
C LYS A 45 -15.73 -11.79 6.20
N VAL A 46 -16.49 -10.69 6.15
CA VAL A 46 -17.35 -10.25 7.24
C VAL A 46 -18.81 -10.39 6.82
N PRO A 47 -19.49 -11.50 7.15
CA PRO A 47 -20.85 -11.75 6.64
C PRO A 47 -21.92 -10.99 7.42
N LYS A 48 -21.67 -10.68 8.69
CA LYS A 48 -22.61 -9.95 9.57
C LYS A 48 -21.84 -9.10 10.57
N ILE A 49 -22.32 -7.87 10.73
CA ILE A 49 -21.96 -6.97 11.83
C ILE A 49 -23.25 -6.78 12.63
N SER A 50 -23.18 -6.96 13.95
CA SER A 50 -24.31 -6.81 14.86
C SER A 50 -23.98 -5.71 15.87
N VAL A 51 -24.93 -4.82 16.14
CA VAL A 51 -24.82 -3.82 17.20
C VAL A 51 -25.87 -4.17 18.25
N ILE A 52 -25.46 -4.37 19.49
CA ILE A 52 -26.31 -4.85 20.58
C ILE A 52 -26.14 -4.03 21.86
N SER A 53 -27.13 -4.08 22.73
CA SER A 53 -27.12 -3.41 24.04
C SER A 53 -26.16 -4.08 25.01
N ASP A 54 -25.75 -3.36 26.06
CA ASP A 54 -24.94 -3.87 27.19
C ASP A 54 -25.72 -4.81 28.15
N HIS A 55 -26.72 -5.51 27.62
CA HIS A 55 -27.51 -6.49 28.36
C HIS A 55 -26.92 -7.89 28.19
N GLU A 56 -26.59 -8.52 29.32
CA GLU A 56 -25.97 -9.85 29.38
C GLU A 56 -26.66 -10.90 28.50
N PHE A 57 -28.00 -10.95 28.52
CA PHE A 57 -28.76 -11.92 27.73
C PHE A 57 -28.54 -11.76 26.21
N GLU A 58 -28.52 -10.51 25.71
CA GLU A 58 -28.29 -10.24 24.29
C GLU A 58 -26.86 -10.59 23.88
N ILE A 59 -25.87 -10.26 24.73
CA ILE A 59 -24.47 -10.61 24.48
C ILE A 59 -24.29 -12.13 24.43
N ILE A 60 -24.84 -12.87 25.39
CA ILE A 60 -24.75 -14.33 25.43
C ILE A 60 -25.32 -14.93 24.14
N LYS A 61 -26.54 -14.53 23.78
CA LYS A 61 -27.24 -15.04 22.60
C LYS A 61 -26.48 -14.78 21.30
N GLU A 62 -25.99 -13.56 21.09
CA GLU A 62 -25.27 -13.20 19.86
C GLU A 62 -23.92 -13.92 19.78
N ILE A 63 -23.22 -14.08 20.91
CA ILE A 63 -21.95 -14.82 20.97
C ILE A 63 -22.15 -16.30 20.63
N GLU A 64 -23.18 -16.94 21.20
CA GLU A 64 -23.49 -18.34 20.89
C GLU A 64 -23.84 -18.55 19.40
N GLU A 65 -24.57 -17.62 18.80
CA GLU A 65 -24.91 -17.67 17.37
C GLU A 65 -23.64 -17.47 16.51
N PHE A 66 -22.86 -16.42 16.77
CA PHE A 66 -21.72 -16.03 15.96
C PHE A 66 -20.58 -17.04 16.06
N SER A 67 -20.28 -17.51 17.28
CA SER A 67 -19.18 -18.45 17.52
C SER A 67 -19.41 -19.79 16.82
N LYS A 68 -20.68 -20.21 16.66
CA LYS A 68 -21.05 -21.43 15.92
C LYS A 68 -21.02 -21.24 14.39
N LYS A 69 -21.33 -20.02 13.91
CA LYS A 69 -21.55 -19.74 12.49
C LYS A 69 -20.29 -19.28 11.75
N TYR A 70 -19.36 -18.62 12.44
CA TYR A 70 -18.18 -18.01 11.83
C TYR A 70 -16.88 -18.58 12.42
N ASP A 71 -15.81 -18.55 11.62
CA ASP A 71 -14.50 -19.03 12.05
C ASP A 71 -13.95 -18.20 13.21
N PHE A 72 -14.19 -16.88 13.16
CA PHE A 72 -13.81 -15.93 14.19
C PHE A 72 -14.98 -15.03 14.58
N VAL A 73 -14.93 -14.51 15.80
CA VAL A 73 -15.84 -13.46 16.27
C VAL A 73 -15.01 -12.35 16.87
N ILE A 74 -15.25 -11.10 16.49
CA ILE A 74 -14.65 -9.93 17.12
C ILE A 74 -15.73 -9.17 17.87
N THR A 75 -15.50 -8.89 19.14
CA THR A 75 -16.35 -8.04 19.98
C THR A 75 -15.63 -6.74 20.31
N THR A 76 -16.37 -5.65 20.39
CA THR A 76 -15.85 -4.36 20.90
C THR A 76 -16.80 -3.76 21.91
N GLY A 77 -16.28 -3.25 23.04
CA GLY A 77 -17.07 -2.54 24.05
C GLY A 77 -17.48 -3.41 25.25
N GLY A 78 -17.96 -2.75 26.32
CA GLY A 78 -18.45 -3.39 27.54
C GLY A 78 -17.38 -4.13 28.39
N ILE A 79 -16.12 -3.72 28.32
CA ILE A 79 -14.98 -4.36 29.04
C ILE A 79 -14.34 -3.48 30.12
N GLY A 80 -14.89 -2.31 30.38
CA GLY A 80 -14.44 -1.41 31.43
C GLY A 80 -14.80 -1.88 32.85
N PRO A 81 -14.62 -0.99 33.83
CA PRO A 81 -14.89 -1.28 35.23
C PRO A 81 -16.35 -1.04 35.67
N THR A 82 -17.20 -0.41 34.85
CA THR A 82 -18.52 0.05 35.29
C THR A 82 -19.55 -1.08 35.33
N HIS A 83 -20.77 -0.79 35.76
CA HIS A 83 -21.78 -1.81 36.08
C HIS A 83 -22.42 -2.43 34.81
N ASP A 84 -22.46 -1.64 33.75
CA ASP A 84 -22.83 -1.96 32.36
C ASP A 84 -21.73 -2.71 31.61
N ASP A 85 -20.47 -2.66 32.04
CA ASP A 85 -19.40 -3.50 31.47
C ASP A 85 -19.55 -4.97 31.89
N VAL A 86 -20.25 -5.74 31.05
CA VAL A 86 -20.59 -7.16 31.27
C VAL A 86 -20.14 -8.09 30.13
N THR A 87 -19.36 -7.60 29.16
CA THR A 87 -18.98 -8.38 27.96
C THR A 87 -18.22 -9.66 28.31
N ILE A 88 -17.14 -9.57 29.10
CA ILE A 88 -16.30 -10.74 29.44
C ILE A 88 -17.08 -11.78 30.25
N SER A 89 -17.90 -11.35 31.23
CA SER A 89 -18.74 -12.25 32.01
C SER A 89 -19.81 -12.94 31.16
N SER A 90 -20.37 -12.22 30.19
CA SER A 90 -21.36 -12.76 29.26
C SER A 90 -20.73 -13.79 28.31
N ILE A 91 -19.54 -13.51 27.78
CA ILE A 91 -18.79 -14.47 26.94
C ILE A 91 -18.44 -15.73 27.74
N ALA A 92 -18.01 -15.59 29.00
CA ALA A 92 -17.74 -16.73 29.86
C ALA A 92 -19.00 -17.61 30.06
N LYS A 93 -20.16 -16.99 30.33
CA LYS A 93 -21.46 -17.68 30.45
C LYS A 93 -21.89 -18.38 29.16
N ALA A 94 -21.75 -17.72 28.01
CA ALA A 94 -22.04 -18.31 26.70
C ALA A 94 -21.21 -19.57 26.41
N PHE A 95 -20.02 -19.67 27.01
CA PHE A 95 -19.13 -20.81 26.89
C PHE A 95 -19.20 -21.80 28.06
N GLY A 96 -20.06 -21.57 29.05
CA GLY A 96 -20.19 -22.41 30.23
C GLY A 96 -19.00 -22.35 31.18
N GLU A 97 -18.27 -21.24 31.21
CA GLU A 97 -17.06 -21.04 32.01
C GLU A 97 -17.32 -20.07 33.18
N SER A 98 -16.72 -20.35 34.33
CA SER A 98 -16.72 -19.44 35.49
C SER A 98 -15.52 -18.49 35.44
N LEU A 99 -15.70 -17.25 35.85
CA LEU A 99 -14.60 -16.29 35.93
C LEU A 99 -13.66 -16.61 37.10
N VAL A 100 -12.35 -16.50 36.85
CA VAL A 100 -11.30 -16.65 37.86
C VAL A 100 -10.35 -15.45 37.83
N PRO A 101 -9.72 -15.09 38.96
CA PRO A 101 -8.69 -14.05 38.96
C PRO A 101 -7.55 -14.40 37.99
N ASN A 102 -7.15 -13.44 37.16
CA ASN A 102 -6.02 -13.56 36.25
C ASN A 102 -4.88 -12.67 36.73
N GLU A 103 -3.80 -13.31 37.20
CA GLU A 103 -2.65 -12.61 37.75
C GLU A 103 -1.96 -11.72 36.70
N GLU A 104 -1.80 -12.20 35.46
CA GLU A 104 -1.15 -11.43 34.38
C GLU A 104 -1.89 -10.11 34.10
N LEU A 105 -3.22 -10.15 34.01
CA LEU A 105 -4.05 -8.96 33.81
C LEU A 105 -3.98 -8.03 35.03
N ALA A 106 -3.94 -8.58 36.24
CA ALA A 106 -3.77 -7.78 37.45
C ALA A 106 -2.42 -7.03 37.46
N GLU A 107 -1.32 -7.63 36.97
CA GLU A 107 -0.04 -6.93 36.83
C GLU A 107 -0.12 -5.80 35.81
N VAL A 108 -0.77 -6.04 34.67
CA VAL A 108 -0.97 -5.05 33.61
C VAL A 108 -1.74 -3.85 34.15
N ILE A 109 -2.87 -4.09 34.79
CA ILE A 109 -3.73 -3.03 35.36
C ILE A 109 -2.96 -2.26 36.44
N ALA A 110 -2.30 -2.94 37.38
CA ALA A 110 -1.50 -2.30 38.43
C ALA A 110 -0.40 -1.41 37.84
N LYS A 111 0.32 -1.88 36.81
CA LYS A 111 1.36 -1.12 36.10
C LYS A 111 0.79 0.14 35.42
N ILE A 112 -0.34 0.01 34.73
CA ILE A 112 -0.98 1.13 34.01
C ILE A 112 -1.46 2.21 34.99
N TYR A 113 -2.10 1.82 36.09
CA TYR A 113 -2.57 2.75 37.11
C TYR A 113 -1.48 3.20 38.09
N ARG A 114 -0.24 2.68 37.97
CA ARG A 114 0.91 2.99 38.82
C ARG A 114 0.64 2.76 40.31
N VAL A 115 0.00 1.63 40.60
CA VAL A 115 -0.31 1.20 41.97
C VAL A 115 0.22 -0.22 42.22
N GLU A 116 0.41 -0.58 43.48
CA GLU A 116 0.68 -1.96 43.86
C GLU A 116 -0.56 -2.84 43.63
N ARG A 117 -0.37 -4.13 43.31
CA ARG A 117 -1.51 -5.05 43.08
C ARG A 117 -2.42 -5.16 44.29
N SER A 118 -1.86 -5.13 45.49
CA SER A 118 -2.61 -5.14 46.76
C SER A 118 -3.47 -3.89 46.97
N SER A 119 -3.20 -2.81 46.22
CA SER A 119 -3.91 -1.53 46.28
C SER A 119 -4.97 -1.38 45.18
N LEU A 120 -5.22 -2.41 44.37
CA LEU A 120 -6.30 -2.38 43.39
C LEU A 120 -7.66 -2.32 44.10
N ASN A 121 -8.49 -1.34 43.73
CA ASN A 121 -9.85 -1.23 44.24
C ASN A 121 -10.77 -2.31 43.64
N SER A 122 -12.00 -2.41 44.14
CA SER A 122 -12.98 -3.38 43.68
C SER A 122 -13.27 -3.30 42.17
N ALA A 123 -13.28 -2.10 41.61
CA ALA A 123 -13.50 -1.86 40.18
C ALA A 123 -12.35 -2.41 39.32
N HIS A 124 -11.10 -2.18 39.71
CA HIS A 124 -9.94 -2.74 39.03
C HIS A 124 -9.90 -4.26 39.14
N LEU A 125 -10.18 -4.80 40.34
CA LEU A 125 -10.22 -6.25 40.56
C LEU A 125 -11.29 -6.93 39.72
N LYS A 126 -12.45 -6.30 39.49
CA LYS A 126 -13.49 -6.81 38.58
C LYS A 126 -12.92 -7.06 37.18
N MET A 127 -12.14 -6.13 36.64
CA MET A 127 -11.53 -6.28 35.31
C MET A 127 -10.50 -7.41 35.24
N CYS A 128 -9.88 -7.80 36.36
CA CYS A 128 -8.89 -8.87 36.41
C CYS A 128 -9.48 -10.29 36.36
N HIS A 129 -10.81 -10.45 36.30
CA HIS A 129 -11.45 -11.76 36.31
C HIS A 129 -11.74 -12.22 34.88
N LEU A 130 -11.13 -13.32 34.46
CA LEU A 130 -11.24 -13.88 33.11
C LEU A 130 -11.70 -15.35 33.16
N PRO A 131 -12.35 -15.86 32.10
CA PRO A 131 -12.58 -17.29 31.98
C PRO A 131 -11.25 -18.05 31.78
N PRO A 132 -11.12 -19.32 32.22
CA PRO A 132 -9.87 -20.08 32.12
C PRO A 132 -9.32 -20.24 30.69
N SER A 133 -10.19 -20.21 29.67
CA SER A 133 -9.76 -20.30 28.27
C SER A 133 -9.24 -18.99 27.68
N ALA A 134 -9.31 -17.88 28.42
CA ALA A 134 -8.85 -16.58 27.97
C ALA A 134 -7.32 -16.52 27.82
N LYS A 135 -6.87 -15.89 26.74
CA LYS A 135 -5.45 -15.53 26.51
C LYS A 135 -5.32 -14.05 26.26
N LEU A 136 -4.28 -13.44 26.83
CA LEU A 136 -3.98 -12.02 26.66
C LEU A 136 -3.03 -11.81 25.46
N HIS A 137 -3.32 -10.81 24.66
CA HIS A 137 -2.54 -10.40 23.49
C HIS A 137 -2.22 -8.91 23.62
N TYR A 138 -0.97 -8.61 23.96
CA TYR A 138 -0.49 -7.24 24.10
C TYR A 138 1.03 -7.16 24.00
N ASP A 139 1.53 -5.98 23.65
CA ASP A 139 2.95 -5.66 23.71
C ASP A 139 3.27 -5.10 25.11
N LYS A 140 4.12 -5.81 25.87
CA LYS A 140 4.46 -5.50 27.27
C LYS A 140 5.11 -4.12 27.46
N ASP A 141 5.75 -3.61 26.42
CA ASP A 141 6.48 -2.34 26.44
C ASP A 141 5.65 -1.19 25.82
N ARG A 142 4.72 -1.50 24.92
CA ARG A 142 3.92 -0.50 24.20
C ARG A 142 2.50 -0.30 24.73
N LEU A 143 1.96 -1.21 25.53
CA LEU A 143 0.62 -1.07 26.08
C LEU A 143 0.55 0.14 27.03
N LYS A 144 -0.38 1.06 26.75
CA LYS A 144 -0.54 2.34 27.49
C LYS A 144 -1.94 2.53 28.08
N HIS A 145 -2.78 1.51 28.02
CA HIS A 145 -4.14 1.49 28.58
C HIS A 145 -4.40 0.12 29.23
N PRO A 146 -5.41 0.00 30.11
CA PRO A 146 -5.60 -1.21 30.93
C PRO A 146 -6.34 -2.35 30.20
N PHE A 147 -6.46 -2.28 28.87
CA PHE A 147 -7.34 -3.15 28.08
C PHE A 147 -6.56 -3.92 27.00
N PRO A 148 -5.81 -4.98 27.37
CA PRO A 148 -5.19 -5.85 26.38
C PRO A 148 -6.26 -6.58 25.57
N ILE A 149 -5.95 -6.98 24.33
CA ILE A 149 -6.86 -7.80 23.53
C ILE A 149 -6.92 -9.20 24.14
N LEU A 150 -8.12 -9.77 24.26
CA LEU A 150 -8.30 -11.13 24.76
C LEU A 150 -8.74 -12.06 23.63
N SER A 151 -8.33 -13.32 23.66
CA SER A 151 -8.98 -14.38 22.89
C SER A 151 -9.57 -15.43 23.82
N ILE A 152 -10.86 -15.71 23.68
CA ILE A 152 -11.60 -16.74 24.40
C ILE A 152 -12.17 -17.68 23.34
N LYS A 153 -11.57 -18.87 23.17
CA LYS A 153 -11.84 -19.78 22.04
C LYS A 153 -11.67 -19.05 20.69
N ASN A 154 -12.72 -18.93 19.88
CA ASN A 154 -12.69 -18.20 18.60
C ASN A 154 -13.18 -16.75 18.70
N VAL A 155 -13.42 -16.24 19.92
CA VAL A 155 -13.88 -14.86 20.16
C VAL A 155 -12.70 -14.00 20.59
N PHE A 156 -12.44 -12.92 19.85
CA PHE A 156 -11.51 -11.86 20.19
C PHE A 156 -12.27 -10.71 20.83
N VAL A 157 -11.80 -10.25 21.99
CA VAL A 157 -12.43 -9.19 22.77
C VAL A 157 -11.53 -7.97 22.76
N LEU A 158 -12.04 -6.88 22.17
CA LEU A 158 -11.33 -5.63 22.00
C LEU A 158 -12.01 -4.50 22.79
N PRO A 159 -11.27 -3.46 23.20
CA PRO A 159 -11.86 -2.28 23.85
C PRO A 159 -12.83 -1.55 22.93
N GLY A 160 -13.78 -0.79 23.50
CA GLY A 160 -14.71 0.03 22.71
C GLY A 160 -14.09 1.30 22.13
N ILE A 161 -12.96 1.76 22.68
CA ILE A 161 -12.29 3.00 22.28
C ILE A 161 -11.55 2.79 20.95
N PRO A 162 -11.90 3.53 19.86
CA PRO A 162 -11.35 3.31 18.53
C PRO A 162 -9.82 3.41 18.46
N GLU A 163 -9.21 4.35 19.18
CA GLU A 163 -7.76 4.56 19.18
C GLU A 163 -7.01 3.36 19.73
N PHE A 164 -7.61 2.65 20.71
CA PHE A 164 -7.01 1.46 21.30
C PHE A 164 -7.09 0.28 20.34
N ILE A 165 -8.26 0.07 19.71
CA ILE A 165 -8.41 -0.95 18.66
C ILE A 165 -7.41 -0.71 17.54
N GLN A 166 -7.33 0.50 17.00
CA GLN A 166 -6.47 0.81 15.85
C GLN A 166 -4.99 0.54 16.14
N LYS A 167 -4.55 0.85 17.36
CA LYS A 167 -3.18 0.67 17.81
C LYS A 167 -2.82 -0.79 18.08
N ASP A 168 -3.75 -1.54 18.67
CA ASP A 168 -3.47 -2.89 19.17
C ASP A 168 -3.88 -4.00 18.20
N PHE A 169 -4.76 -3.73 17.22
CA PHE A 169 -5.17 -4.71 16.21
C PHE A 169 -3.99 -5.40 15.48
N PRO A 170 -2.87 -4.72 15.12
CA PRO A 170 -1.71 -5.37 14.54
C PRO A 170 -1.14 -6.56 15.34
N ILE A 171 -1.39 -6.60 16.66
CA ILE A 171 -0.93 -7.69 17.54
C ILE A 171 -1.64 -9.00 17.19
N ILE A 172 -2.93 -8.93 16.82
CA ILE A 172 -3.74 -10.10 16.50
C ILE A 172 -3.81 -10.38 15.00
N GLU A 173 -3.28 -9.52 14.12
CA GLU A 173 -3.25 -9.74 12.66
C GLU A 173 -2.66 -11.12 12.33
N ASN A 174 -1.52 -11.49 12.94
CA ASN A 174 -0.87 -12.79 12.72
C ASN A 174 -1.66 -13.99 13.26
N LEU A 175 -2.56 -13.79 14.23
CA LEU A 175 -3.41 -14.85 14.77
C LEU A 175 -4.63 -15.09 13.87
N LEU A 176 -5.07 -14.06 13.17
CA LEU A 176 -6.15 -14.11 12.19
C LEU A 176 -5.63 -14.60 10.82
N LEU A 177 -4.38 -14.28 10.49
CA LEU A 177 -3.70 -14.74 9.27
C LEU A 177 -3.45 -16.25 9.32
N HIS A 178 -4.01 -16.95 8.34
CA HIS A 178 -3.70 -18.35 8.04
C HIS A 178 -2.80 -18.45 6.80
N PRO A 179 -1.93 -19.48 6.67
CA PRO A 179 -1.21 -19.75 5.41
C PRO A 179 -2.13 -19.87 4.19
N ASP A 180 -3.36 -20.31 4.43
CA ASP A 180 -4.42 -20.50 3.43
C ASP A 180 -5.36 -19.30 3.27
N SER A 181 -5.01 -18.13 3.82
CA SER A 181 -5.89 -16.96 3.73
C SER A 181 -6.11 -16.59 2.26
N SER A 182 -7.37 -16.48 1.86
CA SER A 182 -7.73 -15.97 0.54
C SER A 182 -7.18 -14.55 0.35
N LYS A 183 -6.97 -14.12 -0.89
CA LYS A 183 -6.70 -12.71 -1.19
C LYS A 183 -7.93 -12.15 -1.88
N PHE A 184 -8.38 -10.98 -1.44
CA PHE A 184 -9.43 -10.24 -2.13
C PHE A 184 -8.79 -9.21 -3.06
N TYR A 185 -9.34 -9.13 -4.26
CA TYR A 185 -8.95 -8.19 -5.28
C TYR A 185 -10.14 -7.29 -5.59
N LEU A 186 -9.90 -6.00 -5.74
CA LEU A 186 -10.91 -4.98 -6.02
C LEU A 186 -10.48 -4.17 -7.25
N CYS A 187 -11.38 -4.04 -8.21
CA CYS A 187 -11.30 -3.08 -9.30
C CYS A 187 -12.42 -2.06 -9.12
N THR A 188 -12.10 -0.77 -9.22
CA THR A 188 -13.08 0.31 -9.14
C THR A 188 -13.21 1.00 -10.49
N ILE A 189 -14.42 1.11 -11.02
CA ILE A 189 -14.69 1.75 -12.31
C ILE A 189 -15.59 2.95 -12.08
N PHE A 190 -15.18 4.11 -12.56
CA PHE A 190 -15.91 5.37 -12.43
C PHE A 190 -16.60 5.69 -13.75
N LEU A 191 -17.91 5.92 -13.67
CA LEU A 191 -18.77 6.14 -14.82
C LEU A 191 -19.36 7.55 -14.82
N SER A 192 -19.47 8.14 -16.01
CA SER A 192 -20.22 9.39 -16.22
C SER A 192 -21.71 9.19 -16.47
N SER A 193 -22.19 7.94 -16.58
CA SER A 193 -23.60 7.62 -16.76
C SER A 193 -24.31 7.37 -15.43
N ASP A 194 -25.63 7.43 -15.47
CA ASP A 194 -26.48 7.02 -14.35
C ASP A 194 -26.54 5.49 -14.21
N GLU A 195 -26.85 5.02 -12.99
CA GLU A 195 -26.88 3.59 -12.66
C GLU A 195 -27.90 2.82 -13.51
N ALA A 196 -29.07 3.43 -13.76
CA ALA A 196 -30.13 2.82 -14.53
C ALA A 196 -29.72 2.49 -15.98
N GLU A 197 -28.81 3.28 -16.57
CA GLU A 197 -28.33 3.06 -17.94
C GLU A 197 -27.46 1.80 -18.04
N VAL A 198 -26.71 1.51 -16.99
CA VAL A 198 -25.74 0.41 -16.97
C VAL A 198 -26.24 -0.83 -16.24
N ALA A 199 -27.35 -0.76 -15.51
CA ALA A 199 -27.91 -1.86 -14.71
C ALA A 199 -28.01 -3.19 -15.49
N HIS A 200 -28.56 -3.16 -16.71
CA HIS A 200 -28.68 -4.36 -17.55
C HIS A 200 -27.33 -4.97 -17.94
N ILE A 201 -26.28 -4.15 -18.09
CA ILE A 201 -24.91 -4.60 -18.35
C ILE A 201 -24.37 -5.29 -17.10
N LEU A 202 -24.56 -4.68 -15.93
CA LEU A 202 -24.12 -5.24 -14.65
C LEU A 202 -24.77 -6.60 -14.38
N ASP A 203 -26.07 -6.73 -14.63
CA ASP A 203 -26.80 -8.00 -14.50
C ASP A 203 -26.20 -9.10 -15.37
N ASN A 204 -25.85 -8.79 -16.62
CA ASN A 204 -25.20 -9.74 -17.52
C ASN A 204 -23.81 -10.18 -17.02
N VAL A 205 -23.04 -9.26 -16.44
CA VAL A 205 -21.72 -9.60 -15.87
C VAL A 205 -21.89 -10.46 -14.61
N VAL A 206 -22.79 -10.09 -13.70
CA VAL A 206 -23.08 -10.87 -12.48
C VAL A 206 -23.58 -12.26 -12.85
N GLN A 207 -24.45 -12.41 -13.84
CA GLN A 207 -24.93 -13.70 -14.29
C GLN A 207 -23.80 -14.57 -14.86
N ARG A 208 -22.87 -13.97 -15.63
CA ARG A 208 -21.75 -14.67 -16.25
C ARG A 208 -20.66 -15.08 -15.27
N PHE A 209 -20.40 -14.26 -14.24
CA PHE A 209 -19.29 -14.47 -13.29
C PHE A 209 -19.74 -14.77 -11.86
N LYS A 210 -21.01 -15.15 -11.67
CA LYS A 210 -21.72 -15.31 -10.39
C LYS A 210 -20.97 -16.04 -9.28
N GLU A 211 -20.16 -17.03 -9.63
CA GLU A 211 -19.42 -17.87 -8.68
C GLU A 211 -18.09 -17.25 -8.23
N SER A 212 -17.61 -16.23 -8.93
CA SER A 212 -16.24 -15.75 -8.82
C SER A 212 -16.11 -14.25 -8.62
N VAL A 213 -17.16 -13.48 -8.91
CA VAL A 213 -17.12 -12.01 -8.89
C VAL A 213 -18.37 -11.44 -8.23
N SER A 214 -18.16 -10.45 -7.38
CA SER A 214 -19.22 -9.59 -6.82
C SER A 214 -19.11 -8.20 -7.45
N ILE A 215 -20.25 -7.58 -7.77
CA ILE A 215 -20.28 -6.21 -8.30
C ILE A 215 -21.20 -5.38 -7.41
N GLY A 216 -20.67 -4.27 -6.89
CA GLY A 216 -21.43 -3.22 -6.22
C GLY A 216 -21.49 -1.97 -7.11
N SER A 217 -22.63 -1.29 -7.10
CA SER A 217 -22.86 -0.02 -7.78
C SER A 217 -23.25 1.05 -6.76
N TYR A 218 -22.59 2.20 -6.83
CA TYR A 218 -22.72 3.29 -5.87
C TYR A 218 -22.88 4.62 -6.60
N PRO A 219 -24.11 5.15 -6.70
CA PRO A 219 -24.35 6.50 -7.23
C PRO A 219 -23.67 7.56 -6.37
N GLU A 220 -23.11 8.58 -7.01
CA GLU A 220 -22.47 9.73 -6.37
C GLU A 220 -23.27 10.99 -6.69
N CYS A 221 -23.70 11.70 -5.66
CA CYS A 221 -24.58 12.88 -5.80
C CYS A 221 -23.84 14.20 -5.59
N THR A 222 -22.60 14.16 -5.08
CA THR A 222 -21.90 15.36 -4.60
C THR A 222 -20.67 15.72 -5.43
N ASN A 223 -20.23 14.82 -6.30
CA ASN A 223 -19.02 14.99 -7.08
C ASN A 223 -19.33 15.48 -8.50
N ALA A 224 -18.54 16.44 -9.00
CA ALA A 224 -18.67 16.95 -10.36
C ALA A 224 -17.96 16.07 -11.42
N GLY A 225 -17.19 15.06 -11.00
CA GLY A 225 -16.33 14.27 -11.90
C GLY A 225 -16.92 12.95 -12.41
N TRP A 226 -17.85 12.31 -11.69
CA TRP A 226 -18.47 11.04 -12.07
C TRP A 226 -19.82 10.86 -11.36
N HIS A 227 -20.70 10.04 -11.94
CA HIS A 227 -22.06 9.81 -11.48
C HIS A 227 -22.22 8.47 -10.76
N VAL A 228 -21.49 7.44 -11.17
CA VAL A 228 -21.56 6.10 -10.56
C VAL A 228 -20.15 5.55 -10.35
N LYS A 229 -19.93 4.96 -9.17
CA LYS A 229 -18.75 4.17 -8.85
C LYS A 229 -19.14 2.70 -8.78
N LEU A 230 -18.51 1.87 -9.60
CA LEU A 230 -18.66 0.43 -9.58
C LEU A 230 -17.47 -0.21 -8.87
N ASN A 231 -17.73 -1.10 -7.93
CA ASN A 231 -16.72 -1.95 -7.31
C ASN A 231 -16.89 -3.38 -7.80
N VAL A 232 -15.87 -3.95 -8.43
CA VAL A 232 -15.81 -5.34 -8.87
C VAL A 232 -14.82 -6.07 -7.97
N GLU A 233 -15.27 -7.11 -7.28
CA GLU A 233 -14.48 -7.84 -6.28
C GLU A 233 -14.36 -9.32 -6.64
N SER A 234 -13.20 -9.93 -6.39
CA SER A 234 -12.98 -11.36 -6.57
C SER A 234 -11.92 -11.92 -5.62
N GLU A 235 -12.02 -13.22 -5.32
CA GLU A 235 -10.96 -14.01 -4.68
C GLU A 235 -9.85 -14.43 -5.67
N SER A 236 -10.06 -14.22 -6.97
CA SER A 236 -9.10 -14.57 -8.03
C SER A 236 -8.82 -13.37 -8.91
N GLN A 237 -7.55 -12.98 -8.97
CA GLN A 237 -7.11 -11.87 -9.81
C GLN A 237 -7.42 -12.09 -11.30
N ALA A 238 -7.26 -13.33 -11.79
CA ALA A 238 -7.58 -13.66 -13.17
C ALA A 238 -9.07 -13.48 -13.46
N LYS A 239 -9.95 -13.92 -12.53
CA LYS A 239 -11.41 -13.76 -12.68
C LYS A 239 -11.84 -12.30 -12.56
N LEU A 240 -11.20 -11.53 -11.68
CA LEU A 240 -11.41 -10.08 -11.61
C LEU A 240 -11.09 -9.42 -12.95
N HIS A 241 -9.92 -9.74 -13.50
CA HIS A 241 -9.47 -9.18 -14.77
C HIS A 241 -10.41 -9.54 -15.92
N ASP A 242 -10.77 -10.82 -16.06
CA ASP A 242 -11.72 -11.29 -17.08
C ASP A 242 -13.08 -10.59 -16.98
N ALA A 243 -13.61 -10.45 -15.77
CA ALA A 243 -14.92 -9.82 -15.55
C ALA A 243 -14.89 -8.32 -15.83
N CYS A 244 -13.84 -7.63 -15.40
CA CYS A 244 -13.69 -6.20 -15.67
C CYS A 244 -13.46 -5.93 -17.16
N GLN A 245 -12.63 -6.74 -17.83
CA GLN A 245 -12.44 -6.61 -19.28
C GLN A 245 -13.75 -6.85 -20.03
N TYR A 246 -14.50 -7.89 -19.66
CA TYR A 246 -15.82 -8.13 -20.21
C TYR A 246 -16.76 -6.94 -19.98
N LEU A 247 -16.85 -6.44 -18.74
CA LEU A 247 -17.64 -5.26 -18.39
C LEU A 247 -17.28 -4.05 -19.25
N LEU A 248 -15.98 -3.72 -19.37
CA LEU A 248 -15.49 -2.60 -20.18
C LEU A 248 -15.83 -2.75 -21.67
N THR A 249 -15.84 -3.97 -22.22
CA THR A 249 -16.24 -4.19 -23.64
C THR A 249 -17.74 -4.00 -23.88
N GLN A 250 -18.57 -4.16 -22.86
CA GLN A 250 -20.02 -3.96 -22.97
C GLN A 250 -20.42 -2.50 -22.71
N MET A 251 -19.56 -1.72 -22.05
CA MET A 251 -19.80 -0.32 -21.71
C MET A 251 -19.61 0.60 -22.93
N PRO A 252 -20.42 1.67 -23.07
CA PRO A 252 -20.17 2.69 -24.08
C PRO A 252 -18.79 3.35 -23.88
N PRO A 253 -17.97 3.56 -24.93
CA PRO A 253 -16.60 4.07 -24.78
C PRO A 253 -16.47 5.43 -24.07
N THR A 254 -17.51 6.26 -24.14
CA THR A 254 -17.56 7.60 -23.51
C THR A 254 -18.02 7.58 -22.06
N CYS A 255 -18.49 6.42 -21.57
CA CYS A 255 -19.08 6.25 -20.26
C CYS A 255 -18.02 6.06 -19.16
N VAL A 256 -16.90 5.41 -19.48
CA VAL A 256 -15.86 5.06 -18.51
C VAL A 256 -14.90 6.23 -18.36
N GLN A 257 -14.90 6.87 -17.19
CA GLN A 257 -14.03 8.00 -16.88
C GLN A 257 -12.68 7.53 -16.33
N LYS A 258 -12.69 6.51 -15.47
CA LYS A 258 -11.50 6.02 -14.78
C LYS A 258 -11.69 4.56 -14.37
N VAL A 259 -10.58 3.80 -14.35
CA VAL A 259 -10.52 2.44 -13.82
C VAL A 259 -9.32 2.36 -12.88
N GLU A 260 -9.53 1.83 -11.68
CA GLU A 260 -8.52 1.59 -10.65
C GLU A 260 -8.52 0.10 -10.27
N GLY A 261 -7.38 -0.47 -9.90
CA GLY A 261 -7.26 -1.82 -9.35
C GLY A 261 -7.36 -2.98 -10.36
N LEU A 262 -7.61 -2.70 -11.65
CA LEU A 262 -7.68 -3.74 -12.70
C LEU A 262 -6.32 -4.36 -13.04
N ASN A 263 -5.26 -3.56 -12.92
CA ASN A 263 -3.88 -4.00 -13.11
C ASN A 263 -3.20 -4.02 -11.74
N ASN A 264 -2.62 -5.17 -11.34
CA ASN A 264 -1.81 -5.32 -10.12
C ASN A 264 -0.69 -4.29 -9.97
N HIS A 265 -0.38 -3.60 -11.07
CA HIS A 265 0.50 -2.46 -11.06
C HIS A 265 0.02 -1.41 -10.04
N GLU A 266 -1.24 -1.02 -9.90
CA GLU A 266 -1.57 0.10 -8.98
C GLU A 266 -1.29 -0.14 -7.48
N GLY A 267 -1.41 -1.38 -6.98
CA GLY A 267 -1.07 -1.71 -5.60
C GLY A 267 0.44 -1.76 -5.34
N ILE A 268 1.20 -2.34 -6.27
CA ILE A 268 2.67 -2.46 -6.22
C ILE A 268 3.33 -1.12 -6.57
N LEU A 269 2.87 -0.46 -7.63
CA LEU A 269 3.22 0.90 -8.05
C LEU A 269 2.91 1.90 -6.94
N GLY A 270 1.77 1.76 -6.26
CA GLY A 270 1.44 2.56 -5.08
C GLY A 270 2.45 2.37 -3.94
N ALA A 271 2.91 1.14 -3.68
CA ALA A 271 3.92 0.86 -2.65
C ALA A 271 5.33 1.35 -3.05
N CYS A 272 5.78 1.06 -4.28
CA CYS A 272 7.07 1.50 -4.83
C CYS A 272 7.14 3.03 -4.90
N LEU A 273 6.08 3.68 -5.39
CA LEU A 273 5.95 5.14 -5.43
C LEU A 273 5.93 5.73 -4.03
N LYS A 274 5.17 5.16 -3.08
CA LYS A 274 5.20 5.60 -1.66
C LYS A 274 6.60 5.51 -1.06
N GLY A 275 7.34 4.44 -1.36
CA GLY A 275 8.73 4.26 -0.91
C GLY A 275 9.65 5.35 -1.47
N ALA A 276 9.68 5.52 -2.79
CA ALA A 276 10.49 6.55 -3.44
C ALA A 276 10.09 7.97 -2.96
N TRP A 277 8.79 8.23 -2.84
CA TRP A 277 8.24 9.47 -2.31
C TRP A 277 8.72 9.76 -0.89
N ALA A 278 8.67 8.78 0.01
CA ALA A 278 9.13 8.94 1.39
C ALA A 278 10.62 9.30 1.46
N VAL A 279 11.46 8.67 0.61
CA VAL A 279 12.90 8.98 0.54
C VAL A 279 13.14 10.41 0.04
N ILE A 280 12.40 10.84 -0.99
CA ILE A 280 12.51 12.21 -1.53
C ILE A 280 12.05 13.24 -0.49
N GLN A 281 10.92 12.99 0.16
CA GLN A 281 10.41 13.86 1.23
C GLN A 281 11.41 13.96 2.38
N GLU A 282 12.03 12.86 2.79
CA GLU A 282 13.06 12.88 3.82
C GLU A 282 14.30 13.67 3.36
N SER A 283 14.69 13.53 2.10
CA SER A 283 15.79 14.31 1.52
C SER A 283 15.51 15.81 1.53
N LEU A 284 14.27 16.22 1.23
CA LEU A 284 13.82 17.62 1.28
C LEU A 284 13.75 18.18 2.71
N LYS A 285 13.66 17.34 3.74
CA LYS A 285 13.80 17.77 5.15
C LYS A 285 15.26 17.93 5.56
N LEU A 286 16.14 17.07 5.05
CA LEU A 286 17.56 17.04 5.41
C LEU A 286 18.39 18.12 4.71
N PHE A 287 17.98 18.54 3.51
CA PHE A 287 18.73 19.45 2.66
C PHE A 287 17.84 20.55 2.10
N ARG A 288 18.39 21.76 1.94
CA ARG A 288 17.71 22.77 1.13
C ARG A 288 17.75 22.37 -0.34
N LEU A 289 16.79 22.85 -1.13
CA LEU A 289 16.70 22.49 -2.55
C LEU A 289 17.97 22.86 -3.34
N ASP A 290 18.65 23.96 -2.99
CA ASP A 290 19.92 24.38 -3.61
C ASP A 290 21.11 23.49 -3.26
N GLU A 291 20.99 22.67 -2.21
CA GLU A 291 22.01 21.70 -1.78
C GLU A 291 21.80 20.31 -2.39
N LEU A 292 20.64 20.09 -3.04
CA LEU A 292 20.30 18.88 -3.76
C LEU A 292 20.63 19.02 -5.24
N CYS A 293 20.96 17.89 -5.87
CA CYS A 293 21.14 17.77 -7.30
C CYS A 293 20.65 16.39 -7.77
N ILE A 294 20.04 16.30 -8.95
CA ILE A 294 19.69 15.02 -9.56
C ILE A 294 20.71 14.64 -10.63
N SER A 295 21.20 13.40 -10.63
CA SER A 295 21.99 12.87 -11.74
C SER A 295 21.05 12.54 -12.90
N PHE A 296 21.11 13.30 -13.99
CA PHE A 296 20.15 13.24 -15.09
C PHE A 296 20.85 13.09 -16.44
N ASN A 297 20.57 11.99 -17.13
CA ASN A 297 21.16 11.66 -18.44
C ASN A 297 20.12 11.39 -19.53
N GLY A 298 18.83 11.68 -19.28
CA GLY A 298 17.73 11.43 -20.21
C GLY A 298 17.28 9.96 -20.31
N GLY A 299 17.88 9.05 -19.54
CA GLY A 299 17.39 7.68 -19.44
C GLY A 299 16.08 7.56 -18.67
N LYS A 300 15.34 6.47 -18.88
CA LYS A 300 14.03 6.21 -18.23
C LYS A 300 14.08 6.32 -16.70
N ASP A 301 15.15 5.82 -16.08
CA ASP A 301 15.27 5.70 -14.62
C ASP A 301 15.47 7.07 -13.95
N CYS A 302 16.35 7.92 -14.50
CA CYS A 302 16.52 9.28 -13.98
C CYS A 302 15.34 10.19 -14.36
N THR A 303 14.63 9.89 -15.46
CA THR A 303 13.42 10.62 -15.87
C THR A 303 12.26 10.39 -14.91
N VAL A 304 11.99 9.13 -14.53
CA VAL A 304 10.95 8.84 -13.53
C VAL A 304 11.31 9.44 -12.18
N LEU A 305 12.59 9.38 -11.78
CA LEU A 305 13.06 9.99 -10.55
C LEU A 305 12.89 11.51 -10.55
N LEU A 306 13.22 12.18 -11.66
CA LEU A 306 13.02 13.62 -11.82
C LEU A 306 11.55 13.99 -11.68
N TYR A 307 10.66 13.24 -12.33
CA TYR A 307 9.21 13.47 -12.26
C TYR A 307 8.71 13.40 -10.80
N ILE A 308 9.11 12.38 -10.04
CA ILE A 308 8.72 12.23 -8.63
C ILE A 308 9.31 13.38 -7.78
N MET A 309 10.57 13.74 -8.00
CA MET A 309 11.20 14.85 -7.28
C MET A 309 10.49 16.18 -7.56
N TYR A 310 10.18 16.46 -8.82
CA TYR A 310 9.45 17.66 -9.21
C TYR A 310 8.06 17.72 -8.55
N ALA A 311 7.32 16.61 -8.57
CA ALA A 311 6.01 16.52 -7.92
C ALA A 311 6.09 16.76 -6.40
N ALA A 312 7.12 16.24 -5.72
CA ALA A 312 7.34 16.46 -4.29
C ALA A 312 7.63 17.93 -3.96
N VAL A 313 8.44 18.61 -4.78
CA VAL A 313 8.71 20.05 -4.63
C VAL A 313 7.44 20.87 -4.91
N ALA A 314 6.72 20.56 -5.99
CA ALA A 314 5.47 21.22 -6.37
C ALA A 314 4.36 21.08 -5.32
N GLN A 315 4.33 19.97 -4.58
CA GLN A 315 3.39 19.81 -3.48
C GLN A 315 3.68 20.80 -2.32
N SER A 316 4.95 21.14 -2.13
CA SER A 316 5.41 21.93 -0.98
C SER A 316 5.51 23.42 -1.29
N MET A 317 5.45 23.82 -2.56
CA MET A 317 5.72 25.19 -3.02
C MET A 317 4.75 25.60 -4.12
N ALA A 318 4.20 26.83 -4.02
CA ALA A 318 3.26 27.37 -5.00
C ALA A 318 3.88 27.57 -6.40
N GLU A 319 5.18 27.87 -6.44
CA GLU A 319 5.99 27.95 -7.65
C GLU A 319 7.25 27.09 -7.46
N VAL A 320 7.54 26.20 -8.42
CA VAL A 320 8.66 25.27 -8.32
C VAL A 320 9.96 26.00 -8.68
N PRO A 321 10.93 26.14 -7.76
CA PRO A 321 12.23 26.72 -8.08
C PRO A 321 12.99 25.81 -9.04
N LYS A 322 14.04 26.35 -9.68
CA LYS A 322 14.92 25.52 -10.51
C LYS A 322 15.56 24.40 -9.69
N ILE A 323 15.39 23.17 -10.15
CA ILE A 323 16.03 21.99 -9.57
C ILE A 323 17.40 21.80 -10.24
N ASN A 324 18.46 21.64 -9.47
CA ASN A 324 19.79 21.34 -10.02
C ASN A 324 19.81 19.94 -10.62
N ALA A 325 20.29 19.82 -11.85
CA ALA A 325 20.46 18.54 -12.54
C ALA A 325 21.88 18.43 -13.09
N LEU A 326 22.62 17.39 -12.70
CA LEU A 326 23.95 17.10 -13.22
C LEU A 326 23.84 16.18 -14.42
N TYR A 327 24.34 16.65 -15.57
CA TYR A 327 24.50 15.84 -16.76
C TYR A 327 25.97 15.66 -17.11
N VAL A 328 26.50 14.46 -16.86
CA VAL A 328 27.86 14.07 -17.29
C VAL A 328 27.78 13.44 -18.67
N ARG A 329 28.15 14.19 -19.70
CA ARG A 329 28.16 13.76 -21.10
C ARG A 329 29.26 12.73 -21.35
N HIS A 330 28.88 11.62 -21.97
CA HIS A 330 29.78 10.56 -22.43
C HIS A 330 30.20 10.78 -23.89
N ASP A 331 31.19 10.01 -24.34
CA ASP A 331 31.62 10.00 -25.74
C ASP A 331 30.52 9.42 -26.65
N SER A 332 30.09 10.22 -27.64
CA SER A 332 29.11 9.88 -28.66
C SER A 332 27.70 9.53 -28.13
N PRO A 333 26.99 10.48 -27.51
CA PRO A 333 25.60 10.28 -27.09
C PRO A 333 24.67 10.14 -28.31
N PHE A 334 23.53 9.47 -28.12
CA PHE A 334 22.47 9.49 -29.13
C PHE A 334 21.89 10.89 -29.26
N LYS A 335 21.61 11.33 -30.50
CA LYS A 335 21.01 12.64 -30.76
C LYS A 335 19.63 12.77 -30.13
N GLU A 336 18.85 11.70 -30.17
CA GLU A 336 17.53 11.59 -29.57
C GLU A 336 17.58 11.72 -28.04
N ALA A 337 18.64 11.20 -27.41
CA ALA A 337 18.84 11.33 -25.97
C ALA A 337 19.24 12.77 -25.58
N GLU A 338 20.13 13.42 -26.36
CA GLU A 338 20.51 14.82 -26.14
C GLU A 338 19.30 15.77 -26.32
N ASN A 339 18.54 15.59 -27.41
CA ASN A 339 17.31 16.35 -27.65
C ASN A 339 16.33 16.18 -26.48
N PHE A 340 16.16 14.94 -26.01
CA PHE A 340 15.28 14.66 -24.89
C PHE A 340 15.75 15.31 -23.58
N VAL A 341 17.06 15.35 -23.30
CA VAL A 341 17.62 16.07 -22.14
C VAL A 341 17.31 17.56 -22.23
N GLU A 342 17.48 18.18 -23.41
CA GLU A 342 17.16 19.60 -23.61
C GLU A 342 15.66 19.89 -23.43
N GLU A 343 14.79 19.07 -24.04
CA GLU A 343 13.34 19.20 -23.92
C GLU A 343 12.88 19.05 -22.46
N THR A 344 13.39 18.04 -21.76
CA THR A 344 13.08 17.79 -20.35
C THR A 344 13.58 18.93 -19.46
N THR A 345 14.75 19.49 -19.77
CA THR A 345 15.30 20.66 -19.05
C THR A 345 14.38 21.87 -19.14
N ARG A 346 13.79 22.11 -20.32
CA ARG A 346 12.79 23.18 -20.50
C ARG A 346 11.48 22.85 -19.80
N LEU A 347 10.99 21.62 -19.94
CA LEU A 347 9.71 21.18 -19.37
C LEU A 347 9.66 21.32 -17.84
N TYR A 348 10.74 20.92 -17.15
CA TYR A 348 10.83 20.99 -15.69
C TYR A 348 11.62 22.20 -15.17
N ASN A 349 11.97 23.15 -16.04
CA ASN A 349 12.73 24.36 -15.71
C ASN A 349 14.01 24.07 -14.89
N LEU A 350 14.82 23.11 -15.34
CA LEU A 350 15.99 22.66 -14.58
C LEU A 350 17.15 23.66 -14.64
N ASN A 351 17.95 23.70 -13.57
CA ASN A 351 19.31 24.23 -13.62
C ASN A 351 20.26 23.10 -14.06
N LEU A 352 20.40 22.92 -15.38
CA LEU A 352 21.22 21.85 -15.95
C LEU A 352 22.71 22.21 -15.90
N ILE A 353 23.47 21.43 -15.13
CA ILE A 353 24.93 21.52 -14.98
C ILE A 353 25.55 20.45 -15.88
N CYS A 354 26.07 20.87 -17.04
CA CYS A 354 26.71 19.96 -17.97
C CYS A 354 28.21 19.82 -17.69
N MET A 355 28.69 18.59 -17.62
CA MET A 355 30.10 18.24 -17.48
C MET A 355 30.48 17.18 -18.51
N SER A 356 31.75 17.08 -18.86
CA SER A 356 32.23 16.13 -19.87
C SER A 356 33.29 15.19 -19.31
N GLY A 357 33.34 13.96 -19.83
CA GLY A 357 34.38 13.00 -19.50
C GLY A 357 34.00 12.00 -18.40
N LYS A 358 34.97 11.61 -17.58
CA LYS A 358 34.77 10.57 -16.55
C LYS A 358 34.02 11.15 -15.34
N ILE A 359 33.19 10.31 -14.72
CA ILE A 359 32.31 10.70 -13.59
C ILE A 359 33.10 11.29 -12.42
N LYS A 360 34.22 10.66 -12.00
CA LYS A 360 35.00 11.14 -10.85
C LYS A 360 35.56 12.56 -11.04
N PRO A 361 36.30 12.87 -12.13
CA PRO A 361 36.72 14.24 -12.43
C PRO A 361 35.55 15.23 -12.53
N ALA A 362 34.43 14.83 -13.14
CA ALA A 362 33.24 15.68 -13.20
C ALA A 362 32.72 16.01 -11.79
N LEU A 363 32.65 15.05 -10.87
CA LEU A 363 32.23 15.31 -9.49
C LEU A 363 33.22 16.21 -8.73
N GLU A 364 34.52 16.12 -9.03
CA GLU A 364 35.55 17.02 -8.48
C GLU A 364 35.36 18.46 -8.96
N GLU A 365 35.07 18.63 -10.25
CA GLU A 365 34.74 19.92 -10.85
C GLU A 365 33.42 20.49 -10.32
N LEU A 366 32.41 19.63 -10.11
CA LEU A 366 31.13 20.02 -9.51
C LEU A 366 31.35 20.58 -8.10
N LYS A 367 32.22 19.95 -7.31
CA LYS A 367 32.50 20.40 -5.93
C LYS A 367 33.14 21.77 -5.90
N LYS A 368 33.95 22.10 -6.91
CA LYS A 368 34.61 23.41 -7.05
C LYS A 368 33.66 24.48 -7.57
N SER A 369 32.87 24.17 -8.60
CA SER A 369 31.99 25.12 -9.29
C SER A 369 30.67 25.37 -8.55
N HIS A 370 30.15 24.35 -7.86
CA HIS A 370 28.86 24.39 -7.15
C HIS A 370 29.02 23.85 -5.72
N PRO A 371 29.80 24.52 -4.85
CA PRO A 371 30.18 24.01 -3.53
C PRO A 371 29.00 23.81 -2.58
N ASN A 372 27.84 24.42 -2.87
CA ASN A 372 26.62 24.26 -2.07
C ASN A 372 25.98 22.88 -2.23
N ILE A 373 26.26 22.15 -3.32
CA ILE A 373 25.68 20.82 -3.55
C ILE A 373 26.31 19.83 -2.57
N LYS A 374 25.46 19.15 -1.80
CA LYS A 374 25.83 18.21 -0.74
C LYS A 374 25.36 16.78 -1.01
N ALA A 375 24.22 16.62 -1.66
CA ALA A 375 23.64 15.33 -1.96
C ALA A 375 23.18 15.22 -3.41
N ILE A 376 23.31 14.01 -3.97
CA ILE A 376 22.98 13.71 -5.36
C ILE A 376 21.97 12.57 -5.39
N LEU A 377 20.81 12.83 -5.97
CA LEU A 377 19.78 11.83 -6.24
C LEU A 377 20.18 11.01 -7.47
N MET A 378 20.11 9.69 -7.33
CA MET A 378 20.58 8.71 -8.30
C MET A 378 19.41 7.85 -8.79
N GLY A 379 19.22 7.80 -10.11
CA GLY A 379 18.28 6.88 -10.77
C GLY A 379 18.81 5.45 -10.87
N THR A 380 19.56 4.99 -9.87
CA THR A 380 20.20 3.67 -9.84
C THR A 380 19.26 2.63 -9.25
N ARG A 381 19.19 1.44 -9.85
CA ARG A 381 18.45 0.27 -9.36
C ARG A 381 19.40 -0.82 -8.88
N ARG A 382 18.96 -1.72 -7.99
CA ARG A 382 19.81 -2.74 -7.32
C ARG A 382 20.44 -3.71 -8.31
N HIS A 383 19.75 -3.97 -9.41
CA HIS A 383 20.19 -4.86 -10.49
C HIS A 383 21.11 -4.19 -11.52
N ASP A 384 21.45 -2.90 -11.33
CA ASP A 384 22.51 -2.28 -12.12
C ASP A 384 23.90 -2.85 -11.75
N PRO A 385 24.92 -2.75 -12.63
CA PRO A 385 26.25 -3.19 -12.31
C PRO A 385 26.84 -2.45 -11.11
N PHE A 386 27.45 -3.21 -10.20
CA PHE A 386 28.18 -2.73 -9.02
C PHE A 386 27.30 -2.11 -7.91
N THR A 387 25.99 -2.37 -7.89
CA THR A 387 25.04 -1.69 -6.98
C THR A 387 24.39 -2.58 -5.92
N GLU A 388 24.69 -3.89 -5.89
CA GLU A 388 24.06 -4.88 -5.00
C GLU A 388 24.08 -4.47 -3.52
N LYS A 389 25.18 -3.85 -3.07
CA LYS A 389 25.44 -3.46 -1.68
C LYS A 389 25.08 -2.00 -1.37
N LEU A 390 24.46 -1.27 -2.30
CA LEU A 390 24.05 0.10 -2.04
C LEU A 390 22.87 0.14 -1.06
N HIS A 391 22.84 1.21 -0.27
CA HIS A 391 21.72 1.59 0.58
C HIS A 391 21.02 2.82 0.02
N THR A 392 19.81 3.08 0.50
CA THR A 392 19.01 4.25 0.12
C THR A 392 19.77 5.57 0.29
N PHE A 393 20.52 5.69 1.39
CA PHE A 393 21.43 6.81 1.64
C PHE A 393 22.83 6.25 1.82
N SER A 394 23.79 6.72 1.03
CA SER A 394 25.16 6.22 1.10
C SER A 394 26.15 7.29 0.67
N TRP A 395 27.18 7.53 1.46
CA TRP A 395 28.30 8.38 1.03
C TRP A 395 28.98 7.77 -0.20
N THR A 396 29.55 8.63 -1.03
CA THR A 396 30.50 8.24 -2.07
C THR A 396 31.68 7.44 -1.49
N ASP A 397 32.27 6.56 -2.28
CA ASP A 397 33.33 5.67 -1.83
C ASP A 397 34.61 6.45 -1.45
N GLN A 398 35.47 5.84 -0.64
CA GLN A 398 36.72 6.46 -0.21
C GLN A 398 37.57 6.91 -1.41
N GLY A 399 38.04 8.15 -1.37
CA GLY A 399 38.83 8.74 -2.45
C GLY A 399 38.01 9.35 -3.59
N TRP A 400 36.67 9.31 -3.52
CA TRP A 400 35.79 10.13 -4.36
C TRP A 400 35.41 11.45 -3.66
N PRO A 401 35.01 12.48 -4.42
CA PRO A 401 34.44 13.71 -3.85
C PRO A 401 33.25 13.40 -2.94
N GLU A 402 33.24 13.99 -1.75
CA GLU A 402 32.21 13.69 -0.74
C GLU A 402 30.84 14.25 -1.14
N TYR A 403 29.93 13.33 -1.48
CA TYR A 403 28.50 13.57 -1.64
C TYR A 403 27.71 12.47 -0.97
N LEU A 404 26.53 12.81 -0.45
CA LEU A 404 25.54 11.80 -0.07
C LEU A 404 24.81 11.34 -1.33
N ARG A 405 24.94 10.07 -1.70
CA ARG A 405 24.11 9.44 -2.73
C ARG A 405 22.76 9.10 -2.12
N ILE A 406 21.70 9.51 -2.80
CA ILE A 406 20.32 9.21 -2.43
C ILE A 406 19.76 8.35 -3.57
N ASN A 407 19.28 7.14 -3.26
CA ASN A 407 18.79 6.17 -4.24
C ASN A 407 17.30 5.85 -4.00
N PRO A 408 16.35 6.72 -4.38
CA PRO A 408 14.93 6.54 -4.04
C PRO A 408 14.25 5.36 -4.74
N ILE A 409 14.77 4.97 -5.91
CA ILE A 409 14.22 3.89 -6.73
C ILE A 409 15.10 2.62 -6.69
N LEU A 410 15.96 2.48 -5.67
CA LEU A 410 16.96 1.41 -5.62
C LEU A 410 16.37 0.01 -5.77
N ASP A 411 15.22 -0.25 -5.16
CA ASP A 411 14.58 -1.57 -5.18
C ASP A 411 13.52 -1.73 -6.28
N TRP A 412 13.46 -0.81 -7.24
CA TRP A 412 12.52 -0.88 -8.36
C TRP A 412 13.01 -1.86 -9.43
N ASN A 413 12.06 -2.50 -10.12
CA ASN A 413 12.29 -3.31 -11.31
C ASN A 413 11.99 -2.50 -12.60
N HIS A 414 12.26 -3.07 -13.78
CA HIS A 414 12.04 -2.42 -15.09
C HIS A 414 10.56 -2.09 -15.31
N GLN A 415 9.66 -2.99 -14.92
CA GLN A 415 8.22 -2.81 -15.04
C GLN A 415 7.71 -1.67 -14.13
N ASP A 416 8.25 -1.48 -12.94
CA ASP A 416 7.88 -0.38 -12.02
C ASP A 416 8.14 0.99 -12.66
N VAL A 417 9.33 1.14 -13.29
CA VAL A 417 9.72 2.37 -13.98
C VAL A 417 8.76 2.67 -15.13
N TRP A 418 8.53 1.68 -16.00
CA TRP A 418 7.65 1.88 -17.16
C TRP A 418 6.20 2.09 -16.76
N SER A 419 5.72 1.40 -15.74
CA SER A 419 4.36 1.54 -15.26
C SER A 419 4.08 2.98 -14.83
N ILE A 420 5.01 3.64 -14.12
CA ILE A 420 4.86 5.06 -13.75
C ILE A 420 4.92 5.95 -15.00
N LEU A 421 5.94 5.79 -15.83
CA LEU A 421 6.13 6.63 -17.01
C LEU A 421 4.89 6.61 -17.93
N LEU A 422 4.33 5.42 -18.16
CA LEU A 422 3.14 5.25 -18.99
C LEU A 422 1.86 5.72 -18.29
N HIS A 423 1.64 5.32 -17.03
CA HIS A 423 0.42 5.68 -16.28
C HIS A 423 0.30 7.19 -16.07
N CYS A 424 1.41 7.85 -15.70
CA CYS A 424 1.47 9.30 -15.49
C CYS A 424 1.70 10.08 -16.80
N LYS A 425 1.80 9.41 -17.95
CA LYS A 425 2.07 10.02 -19.26
C LYS A 425 3.31 10.93 -19.25
N VAL A 426 4.35 10.51 -18.53
CA VAL A 426 5.62 11.22 -18.45
C VAL A 426 6.36 11.05 -19.77
N PRO A 427 6.79 12.14 -20.45
CA PRO A 427 7.60 12.03 -21.65
C PRO A 427 8.91 11.27 -21.40
N TYR A 428 9.33 10.44 -22.36
CA TYR A 428 10.59 9.69 -22.32
C TYR A 428 11.26 9.69 -23.70
N CYS A 429 12.54 9.34 -23.75
CA CYS A 429 13.32 9.31 -24.99
C CYS A 429 12.73 8.31 -26.01
N THR A 430 12.50 8.75 -27.25
CA THR A 430 11.83 7.95 -28.30
C THR A 430 12.63 6.73 -28.77
N LEU A 431 13.91 6.61 -28.42
CA LEU A 431 14.68 5.37 -28.66
C LEU A 431 14.03 4.17 -27.96
N TYR A 432 13.37 4.37 -26.82
CA TYR A 432 12.68 3.31 -26.11
C TYR A 432 11.52 2.72 -26.93
N ASP A 433 10.84 3.50 -27.77
CA ASP A 433 9.81 2.99 -28.69
C ASP A 433 10.40 2.12 -29.80
N ASN A 434 11.67 2.34 -30.12
CA ASN A 434 12.41 1.63 -31.17
C ASN A 434 13.22 0.43 -30.61
N GLY A 435 12.80 -0.12 -29.47
CA GLY A 435 13.35 -1.35 -28.89
C GLY A 435 14.65 -1.21 -28.10
N TYR A 436 15.15 0.01 -27.88
CA TYR A 436 16.30 0.21 -26.97
C TYR A 436 15.82 0.09 -25.52
N THR A 437 16.38 -0.81 -24.71
CA THR A 437 15.96 -1.00 -23.30
C THR A 437 16.92 -0.35 -22.29
N SER A 438 18.16 -0.08 -22.71
CA SER A 438 19.20 0.55 -21.91
C SER A 438 20.01 1.50 -22.80
N LEU A 439 20.15 2.77 -22.40
CA LEU A 439 20.84 3.79 -23.19
C LEU A 439 22.25 4.05 -22.65
N GLY A 440 23.26 4.04 -23.53
CA GLY A 440 24.62 4.51 -23.22
C GLY A 440 25.24 5.05 -24.50
N SER A 441 26.49 4.71 -24.81
CA SER A 441 27.12 5.25 -26.03
C SER A 441 26.49 4.66 -27.29
N SER A 442 26.34 5.47 -28.32
CA SER A 442 25.85 5.05 -29.64
C SER A 442 26.73 3.97 -30.29
N HIS A 443 28.00 3.87 -29.90
CA HIS A 443 28.92 2.85 -30.41
C HIS A 443 28.58 1.45 -29.90
N ASN A 444 28.13 1.31 -28.65
CA ASN A 444 27.98 0.02 -27.96
C ASN A 444 26.54 -0.34 -27.58
N THR A 445 25.57 0.45 -28.07
CA THR A 445 24.15 0.25 -27.77
C THR A 445 23.40 -0.06 -29.06
N ARG A 446 22.61 -1.12 -29.03
CA ARG A 446 21.72 -1.57 -30.10
C ARG A 446 20.32 -1.84 -29.52
N PRO A 447 19.27 -1.88 -30.35
CA PRO A 447 17.95 -2.37 -29.92
C PRO A 447 18.06 -3.76 -29.29
N ASN A 448 17.23 -4.02 -28.29
CA ASN A 448 17.25 -5.27 -27.56
C ASN A 448 16.84 -6.43 -28.49
N PRO A 449 17.67 -7.47 -28.66
CA PRO A 449 17.37 -8.57 -29.58
C PRO A 449 16.09 -9.34 -29.21
N VAL A 450 15.69 -9.35 -27.93
CA VAL A 450 14.47 -10.02 -27.44
C VAL A 450 13.20 -9.33 -27.93
N LEU A 451 13.27 -8.02 -28.19
CA LEU A 451 12.14 -7.23 -28.65
C LEU A 451 11.99 -7.23 -30.18
N ARG A 452 12.85 -7.95 -30.90
CA ARG A 452 12.85 -7.96 -32.36
C ARG A 452 11.59 -8.64 -32.93
N VAL A 453 10.91 -7.95 -33.85
CA VAL A 453 9.74 -8.48 -34.58
C VAL A 453 10.15 -9.04 -35.94
N ASN A 454 10.93 -8.27 -36.71
CA ASN A 454 11.46 -8.67 -38.01
C ASN A 454 12.87 -8.08 -38.23
N SER A 455 13.38 -7.98 -39.46
CA SER A 455 14.74 -7.49 -39.70
C SER A 455 14.97 -6.03 -39.30
N ASN A 456 13.93 -5.19 -39.32
CA ASN A 456 14.06 -3.73 -39.13
C ASN A 456 13.14 -3.18 -38.03
N GLU A 457 12.33 -4.01 -37.38
CA GLU A 457 11.30 -3.58 -36.45
C GLU A 457 11.45 -4.26 -35.08
N TYR A 458 11.27 -3.47 -34.04
CA TYR A 458 11.36 -3.88 -32.65
C TYR A 458 10.15 -3.38 -31.87
N LYS A 459 9.71 -4.19 -30.90
CA LYS A 459 8.72 -3.79 -29.91
C LYS A 459 9.30 -2.71 -28.98
N PRO A 460 8.46 -1.81 -28.44
CA PRO A 460 8.87 -0.84 -27.43
C PRO A 460 9.47 -1.47 -26.17
N ALA A 461 10.34 -0.73 -25.50
CA ALA A 461 11.11 -1.17 -24.34
C ALA A 461 10.25 -1.58 -23.13
N TYR A 462 9.06 -0.98 -22.97
CA TYR A 462 8.12 -1.33 -21.91
C TYR A 462 7.46 -2.71 -22.09
N LEU A 463 7.62 -3.35 -23.25
CA LEU A 463 7.18 -4.72 -23.50
C LEU A 463 8.25 -5.78 -23.15
N LEU A 464 9.38 -5.38 -22.56
CA LEU A 464 10.37 -6.32 -22.06
C LEU A 464 9.87 -6.94 -20.74
N GLU A 465 9.74 -8.27 -20.72
CA GLU A 465 9.24 -9.02 -19.55
C GLU A 465 10.37 -9.43 -18.58
N ASP A 466 11.58 -9.68 -19.08
CA ASP A 466 12.71 -10.12 -18.27
C ASP A 466 13.75 -9.00 -18.06
N ASP A 467 13.78 -8.47 -16.84
CA ASP A 467 14.73 -7.46 -16.37
C ASP A 467 16.19 -7.84 -16.58
N GLN A 468 16.55 -9.13 -16.50
CA GLN A 468 17.93 -9.58 -16.68
C GLN A 468 18.42 -9.32 -18.11
N LEU A 469 17.49 -9.23 -19.06
CA LEU A 469 17.77 -8.99 -20.47
C LEU A 469 17.75 -7.50 -20.82
N GLU A 470 17.56 -6.59 -19.86
CA GLU A 470 17.49 -5.14 -20.11
C GLU A 470 18.75 -4.61 -20.82
N ARG A 471 19.91 -5.23 -20.58
CA ARG A 471 21.20 -4.85 -21.19
C ARG A 471 21.64 -5.79 -22.31
N ALA A 472 20.77 -6.67 -22.81
CA ALA A 472 21.09 -7.60 -23.90
C ALA A 472 21.46 -6.91 -25.22
N GLY A 473 21.05 -5.65 -25.42
CA GLY A 473 21.44 -4.81 -26.56
C GLY A 473 22.81 -4.13 -26.42
N ARG A 474 23.65 -4.51 -25.46
CA ARG A 474 25.00 -3.97 -25.26
C ARG A 474 26.05 -4.86 -25.91
N THR A 475 27.01 -4.25 -26.60
CA THR A 475 28.18 -4.93 -27.19
C THR A 475 29.47 -4.59 -26.47
#